data_AF-A0A356SYB5-F1
#
_entry.id   AF-A0A356SYB5-F1
#
_cell.length_a   1.000
_cell.length_b   1.000
_cell.length_c   1.000
_cell.angle_alpha   90.00
_cell.angle_beta   90.00
_cell.angle_gamma   90.00
#
_symmetry.space_group_name_H-M   'P 1'
#
loop_
_entity.id
_entity.type
_entity.pdbx_description
1 polymer ?
#
loop_
_entity_poly.entity_id
_entity_poly.type
_entity_poly.pdbx_seq_one_letter_code
_entity_poly.pdbx_strand_id
1 'polypeptide(L)'
;MSLAKKPLLVPTGDPAGVGPEISLKAAGGCGWPCVLFGDAARLAGSGLEIVDTGALPEAVVSAAGPTDAGGRAQLAALDAAIDRALAGEGRAIVTAPTSKAAIERSGVAFTGQTEHLARRAGLADDDVTMMFLGPRLRVALATTHLSLRAVPDAITVPRVK
;
A
#
# COMPACT_ATOMS: atom_id res chain seq x y z
N MET A 1 -17.98 -14.60 24.06
CA MET A 1 -18.17 -13.58 23.00
C MET A 1 -17.08 -13.76 21.97
N SER A 2 -17.42 -14.17 20.75
CA SER A 2 -16.46 -14.18 19.64
C SER A 2 -16.11 -12.73 19.30
N LEU A 3 -14.84 -12.33 19.47
CA LEU A 3 -14.39 -11.01 19.03
C LEU A 3 -14.61 -10.91 17.52
N ALA A 4 -15.36 -9.92 17.06
CA ALA A 4 -15.57 -9.68 15.64
C ALA A 4 -14.20 -9.55 14.95
N LYS A 5 -14.06 -10.19 13.77
CA LYS A 5 -12.82 -10.14 12.99
C LYS A 5 -12.49 -8.69 12.64
N LYS A 6 -11.32 -8.19 13.03
CA LYS A 6 -10.81 -6.90 12.54
C LYS A 6 -10.66 -6.95 11.00
N PRO A 7 -11.01 -5.88 10.28
CA PRO A 7 -10.99 -5.88 8.81
C PRO A 7 -9.58 -5.85 8.24
N LEU A 8 -9.45 -6.23 6.96
CA LEU A 8 -8.30 -5.89 6.13
C LEU A 8 -8.43 -4.44 5.67
N LEU A 9 -7.34 -3.68 5.75
CA LEU A 9 -7.29 -2.28 5.35
C LEU A 9 -6.68 -2.20 3.95
N VAL A 10 -7.44 -1.72 2.98
CA VAL A 10 -7.08 -1.77 1.56
C VAL A 10 -6.96 -0.36 0.98
N PRO A 11 -5.78 0.29 1.08
CA PRO A 11 -5.52 1.51 0.34
C PRO A 11 -5.46 1.20 -1.16
N THR A 12 -6.27 1.92 -1.94
CA THR A 12 -6.54 1.58 -3.35
C THR A 12 -5.46 2.01 -4.35
N GLY A 13 -4.37 2.62 -3.88
CA GLY A 13 -3.20 2.90 -4.69
C GLY A 13 -3.42 4.06 -5.68
N ASP A 14 -2.72 4.02 -6.81
CA ASP A 14 -2.81 5.10 -7.81
C ASP A 14 -4.23 5.19 -8.41
N PRO A 15 -4.95 6.32 -8.26
CA PRO A 15 -6.30 6.47 -8.80
C PRO A 15 -6.37 6.41 -10.34
N ALA A 16 -5.26 6.69 -11.05
CA ALA A 16 -5.17 6.54 -12.51
C ALA A 16 -4.71 5.14 -12.96
N GLY A 17 -4.32 4.30 -12.00
CA GLY A 17 -3.91 2.93 -12.25
C GLY A 17 -5.07 1.93 -12.10
N VAL A 18 -4.71 0.65 -12.11
CA VAL A 18 -5.67 -0.46 -11.91
C VAL A 18 -6.06 -0.67 -10.44
N GLY A 19 -5.43 0.04 -9.50
CA GLY A 19 -5.57 -0.20 -8.07
C GLY A 19 -7.02 -0.17 -7.56
N PRO A 20 -7.80 0.89 -7.83
CA PRO A 20 -9.20 0.96 -7.40
C PRO A 20 -10.06 -0.20 -7.89
N GLU A 21 -9.97 -0.57 -9.16
CA GLU A 21 -10.79 -1.63 -9.75
C GLU A 21 -10.44 -3.03 -9.21
N ILE A 22 -9.16 -3.33 -9.00
CA ILE A 22 -8.74 -4.63 -8.47
C ILE A 22 -9.05 -4.75 -6.98
N SER A 23 -8.91 -3.66 -6.22
CA SER A 23 -9.26 -3.62 -4.80
C SER A 23 -10.75 -3.86 -4.59
N LEU A 24 -11.62 -3.21 -5.39
CA LEU A 24 -13.06 -3.42 -5.34
C LEU A 24 -13.43 -4.89 -5.62
N LYS A 25 -12.92 -5.44 -6.73
CA LYS A 25 -13.21 -6.82 -7.14
C LYS A 25 -12.69 -7.84 -6.12
N ALA A 26 -11.47 -7.68 -5.64
CA ALA A 26 -10.84 -8.62 -4.72
C ALA A 26 -11.47 -8.56 -3.32
N ALA A 27 -11.71 -7.36 -2.78
CA ALA A 27 -12.26 -7.19 -1.44
C ALA A 27 -13.68 -7.75 -1.34
N GLY A 28 -14.52 -7.56 -2.36
CA GLY A 28 -15.87 -8.11 -2.39
C GLY A 28 -15.93 -9.65 -2.42
N GLY A 29 -14.90 -10.32 -2.93
CA GLY A 29 -14.86 -11.77 -3.10
C GLY A 29 -14.01 -12.54 -2.07
N CYS A 30 -13.29 -11.86 -1.17
CA CYS A 30 -12.25 -12.51 -0.36
C CYS A 30 -12.76 -13.26 0.89
N GLY A 31 -14.03 -13.09 1.28
CA GLY A 31 -14.61 -13.75 2.47
C GLY A 31 -14.06 -13.23 3.81
N TRP A 32 -13.39 -12.08 3.84
CA TRP A 32 -12.93 -11.38 5.05
C TRP A 32 -13.49 -9.95 5.07
N PRO A 33 -13.82 -9.37 6.24
CA PRO A 33 -14.24 -7.96 6.31
C PRO A 33 -13.15 -7.03 5.76
N CYS A 34 -13.51 -6.10 4.88
CA CYS A 34 -12.55 -5.18 4.26
C CYS A 34 -13.02 -3.74 4.40
N VAL A 35 -12.05 -2.84 4.55
CA VAL A 35 -12.24 -1.38 4.46
C VAL A 35 -11.40 -0.88 3.29
N LEU A 36 -12.02 -0.13 2.38
CA LEU A 36 -11.32 0.52 1.26
C LEU A 36 -10.95 1.95 1.62
N PHE A 37 -9.78 2.43 1.21
CA PHE A 37 -9.33 3.81 1.41
C PHE A 37 -9.04 4.44 0.06
N GLY A 38 -9.72 5.54 -0.27
CA GLY A 38 -9.62 6.21 -1.56
C GLY A 38 -10.76 7.21 -1.78
N ASP A 39 -11.00 7.60 -3.04
CA ASP A 39 -12.13 8.45 -3.42
C ASP A 39 -13.45 7.67 -3.27
N ALA A 40 -14.30 8.09 -2.32
CA ALA A 40 -15.55 7.39 -2.04
C ALA A 40 -16.53 7.35 -3.21
N ALA A 41 -16.54 8.36 -4.09
CA ALA A 41 -17.43 8.37 -5.26
C ALA A 41 -17.05 7.26 -6.25
N ARG A 42 -15.76 6.90 -6.32
CA ARG A 42 -15.24 5.83 -7.19
C ARG A 42 -15.38 4.45 -6.59
N LEU A 43 -15.38 4.36 -5.26
CA LEU A 43 -15.47 3.11 -4.52
C LEU A 43 -16.93 2.76 -4.14
N ALA A 44 -17.87 3.65 -4.44
CA ALA A 44 -19.29 3.50 -4.19
C ALA A 44 -19.87 2.24 -4.84
N GLY A 45 -20.96 1.73 -4.25
CA GLY A 45 -21.66 0.54 -4.76
C GLY A 45 -21.00 -0.80 -4.42
N SER A 46 -19.86 -0.80 -3.73
CA SER A 46 -19.18 -2.04 -3.28
C SER A 46 -19.88 -2.75 -2.11
N GLY A 47 -20.70 -2.03 -1.34
CA GLY A 47 -21.27 -2.53 -0.07
C GLY A 47 -20.24 -2.71 1.05
N LEU A 48 -19.00 -2.30 0.82
CA LEU A 48 -17.91 -2.32 1.79
C LEU A 48 -17.84 -0.99 2.54
N GLU A 49 -17.21 -1.00 3.72
CA GLU A 49 -16.84 0.23 4.42
C GLU A 49 -15.79 0.98 3.59
N ILE A 50 -15.96 2.29 3.45
CA ILE A 50 -15.06 3.16 2.71
C ILE A 50 -14.63 4.29 3.63
N VAL A 51 -13.32 4.50 3.72
CA VAL A 51 -12.72 5.71 4.29
C VAL A 51 -12.42 6.65 3.13
N ASP A 52 -13.21 7.70 3.02
CA ASP A 52 -12.99 8.74 2.00
C ASP A 52 -11.71 9.52 2.33
N THR A 53 -10.81 9.58 1.36
CA THR A 53 -9.54 10.33 1.46
C THR A 53 -9.48 11.52 0.52
N GLY A 54 -10.60 11.83 -0.15
CA GLY A 54 -10.77 13.01 -0.98
C GLY A 54 -11.27 12.66 -2.38
N ALA A 55 -12.25 13.44 -2.84
CA ALA A 55 -12.77 13.34 -4.19
C ALA A 55 -11.76 13.80 -5.24
N LEU A 56 -11.69 13.09 -6.37
CA LEU A 56 -10.79 13.41 -7.46
C LEU A 56 -11.53 13.83 -8.73
N PRO A 57 -11.06 14.87 -9.43
CA PRO A 57 -11.55 15.20 -10.76
C PRO A 57 -11.35 14.03 -11.73
N GLU A 58 -12.30 13.82 -12.65
CA GLU A 58 -12.18 12.79 -13.71
C GLU A 58 -10.86 12.91 -14.49
N ALA A 59 -10.37 14.13 -14.72
CA ALA A 59 -9.11 14.37 -15.43
C ALA A 59 -7.88 13.79 -14.71
N VAL A 60 -7.95 13.57 -13.39
CA VAL A 60 -6.88 12.94 -12.60
C VAL A 60 -6.97 11.42 -12.73
N VAL A 61 -8.18 10.87 -12.64
CA VAL A 61 -8.45 9.43 -12.71
C VAL A 61 -8.21 8.87 -14.12
N SER A 62 -8.54 9.63 -15.15
CA SER A 62 -8.36 9.24 -16.56
C SER A 62 -7.01 9.69 -17.16
N ALA A 63 -6.10 10.20 -16.33
CA ALA A 63 -4.81 10.70 -16.80
C ALA A 63 -3.96 9.58 -17.42
N ALA A 64 -3.38 9.84 -18.59
CA ALA A 64 -2.47 8.90 -19.27
C ALA A 64 -1.09 8.77 -18.58
N GLY A 65 -0.86 9.47 -17.47
CA GLY A 65 0.41 9.43 -16.77
C GLY A 65 0.34 10.08 -15.38
N PRO A 66 1.48 10.08 -14.66
CA PRO A 66 1.55 10.52 -13.27
C PRO A 66 1.14 11.98 -13.10
N THR A 67 0.20 12.24 -12.20
CA THR A 67 -0.23 13.60 -11.82
C THR A 67 0.09 13.87 -10.36
N ASP A 68 0.31 15.14 -10.04
CA ASP A 68 0.50 15.63 -8.67
C ASP A 68 -0.71 15.29 -7.78
N ALA A 69 -1.94 15.54 -8.25
CA ALA A 69 -3.15 15.22 -7.52
C ALA A 69 -3.32 13.71 -7.26
N GLY A 70 -3.01 12.86 -8.25
CA GLY A 70 -3.02 11.40 -8.08
C GLY A 70 -1.93 10.91 -7.10
N GLY A 71 -0.77 11.58 -7.09
CA GLY A 71 0.29 11.38 -6.10
C GLY A 71 -0.16 11.66 -4.68
N ARG A 72 -0.79 12.81 -4.43
CA ARG A 72 -1.35 13.14 -3.11
C ARG A 72 -2.44 12.16 -2.68
N ALA A 73 -3.33 11.79 -3.59
CA ALA A 73 -4.49 10.96 -3.26
C ALA A 73 -4.09 9.54 -2.82
N GLN A 74 -3.21 8.89 -3.58
CA GLN A 74 -2.78 7.52 -3.23
C GLN A 74 -1.97 7.49 -1.93
N LEU A 75 -1.18 8.55 -1.66
CA LEU A 75 -0.45 8.68 -0.43
C LEU A 75 -1.41 8.90 0.76
N ALA A 76 -2.41 9.78 0.62
CA ALA A 76 -3.43 10.00 1.66
C ALA A 76 -4.20 8.70 1.99
N ALA A 77 -4.57 7.92 0.97
CA ALA A 77 -5.21 6.62 1.16
C ALA A 77 -4.30 5.63 1.92
N LEU A 78 -3.03 5.53 1.53
CA LEU A 78 -2.04 4.70 2.22
C LEU A 78 -1.86 5.15 3.68
N ASP A 79 -1.73 6.46 3.90
CA ASP A 79 -1.49 7.05 5.21
C ASP A 79 -2.65 6.79 6.17
N ALA A 80 -3.88 6.96 5.71
CA ALA A 80 -5.09 6.68 6.49
C ALA A 80 -5.21 5.19 6.85
N ALA A 81 -4.83 4.28 5.94
CA ALA A 81 -4.80 2.84 6.23
C ALA A 81 -3.74 2.50 7.28
N ILE A 82 -2.57 3.15 7.23
CA ILE A 82 -1.51 2.97 8.22
C ILE A 82 -1.96 3.47 9.60
N ASP A 83 -2.58 4.66 9.68
CA ASP A 83 -3.05 5.21 10.95
C ASP A 83 -4.07 4.28 11.62
N ARG A 84 -5.02 3.74 10.86
CA ARG A 84 -5.99 2.75 11.39
C ARG A 84 -5.32 1.43 11.80
N ALA A 85 -4.29 0.99 11.09
CA ALA A 85 -3.54 -0.20 11.48
C ALA A 85 -2.81 0.02 12.82
N LEU A 86 -2.13 1.16 12.98
CA LEU A 86 -1.40 1.52 14.20
C LEU A 86 -2.33 1.77 15.38
N ALA A 87 -3.54 2.29 15.14
CA ALA A 87 -4.62 2.38 16.13
C ALA A 87 -5.20 1.00 16.52
N GLY A 88 -4.78 -0.08 15.87
CA GLY A 88 -5.26 -1.44 16.13
C GLY A 88 -6.66 -1.70 15.57
N GLU A 89 -7.15 -0.90 14.63
CA GLU A 89 -8.47 -1.04 14.03
C GLU A 89 -8.48 -2.01 12.84
N GLY A 90 -7.30 -2.33 12.29
CA GLY A 90 -7.12 -3.30 11.21
C GLY A 90 -6.49 -4.61 11.66
N ARG A 91 -6.70 -5.68 10.89
CA ARG A 91 -5.96 -6.95 11.02
C ARG A 91 -4.64 -6.92 10.25
N ALA A 92 -4.65 -6.33 9.06
CA ALA A 92 -3.50 -6.18 8.18
C ALA A 92 -3.80 -5.10 7.14
N ILE A 93 -2.74 -4.55 6.53
CA ILE A 93 -2.85 -3.69 5.35
C ILE A 93 -2.59 -4.53 4.10
N VAL A 94 -3.42 -4.36 3.07
CA VAL A 94 -3.25 -4.97 1.75
C VAL A 94 -3.18 -3.85 0.72
N THR A 95 -1.97 -3.49 0.31
CA THR A 95 -1.76 -2.36 -0.59
C THR A 95 -2.06 -2.72 -2.05
N ALA A 96 -2.77 -1.84 -2.75
CA ALA A 96 -2.82 -1.86 -4.20
C ALA A 96 -1.56 -1.20 -4.82
N PRO A 97 -1.28 -1.41 -6.12
CA PRO A 97 -0.15 -0.79 -6.80
C PRO A 97 -0.18 0.75 -6.73
N THR A 98 0.99 1.35 -6.55
CA THR A 98 1.18 2.80 -6.47
C THR A 98 2.13 3.28 -7.57
N SER A 99 2.01 4.54 -7.96
CA SER A 99 2.93 5.22 -8.86
C SER A 99 3.87 6.11 -8.07
N LYS A 100 5.10 5.62 -7.88
CA LYS A 100 6.19 6.39 -7.28
C LYS A 100 6.37 7.74 -7.98
N ALA A 101 6.33 7.75 -9.32
CA ALA A 101 6.48 8.97 -10.10
C ALA A 101 5.36 9.99 -9.85
N ALA A 102 4.13 9.55 -9.53
CA ALA A 102 3.04 10.46 -9.19
C ALA A 102 3.25 11.06 -7.79
N ILE A 103 3.63 10.23 -6.82
CA ILE A 103 3.91 10.67 -5.44
C ILE A 103 5.11 11.65 -5.42
N GLU A 104 6.19 11.37 -6.15
CA GLU A 104 7.33 12.30 -6.24
C GLU A 104 6.94 13.62 -6.89
N ARG A 105 6.05 13.60 -7.90
CA ARG A 105 5.50 14.82 -8.52
C ARG A 105 4.68 15.67 -7.56
N SER A 106 4.17 15.11 -6.47
CA SER A 106 3.48 15.89 -5.44
C SER A 106 4.40 16.57 -4.44
N GLY A 107 5.71 16.47 -4.66
CA GLY A 107 6.73 17.06 -3.80
C GLY A 107 7.10 16.19 -2.61
N VAL A 108 6.59 14.95 -2.54
CA VAL A 108 6.92 14.00 -1.47
C VAL A 108 7.98 13.03 -1.95
N ALA A 109 9.13 13.01 -1.28
CA ALA A 109 10.15 11.99 -1.54
C ALA A 109 9.63 10.60 -1.17
N PHE A 110 9.57 9.68 -2.14
CA PHE A 110 8.98 8.37 -1.94
C PHE A 110 9.86 7.27 -2.52
N THR A 111 10.47 6.45 -1.65
CA THR A 111 11.31 5.33 -2.09
C THR A 111 10.44 4.19 -2.62
N GLY A 112 9.42 3.81 -1.83
CA GLY A 112 8.53 2.69 -2.07
C GLY A 112 7.57 2.50 -0.89
N GLN A 113 6.60 1.60 -1.05
CA GLN A 113 5.61 1.31 -0.01
C GLN A 113 6.24 0.68 1.23
N THR A 114 7.24 -0.20 1.05
CA THR A 114 7.92 -0.88 2.16
C THR A 114 8.60 0.11 3.09
N GLU A 115 9.39 1.03 2.53
CA GLU A 115 10.12 2.05 3.30
C GLU A 115 9.15 3.05 3.94
N HIS A 116 8.09 3.43 3.22
CA HIS A 116 7.07 4.33 3.78
C HIS A 116 6.33 3.70 4.97
N LEU A 117 5.93 2.44 4.86
CA LEU A 117 5.30 1.68 5.94
C LEU A 117 6.23 1.53 7.14
N ALA A 118 7.50 1.17 6.92
CA ALA A 118 8.49 1.02 7.99
C ALA A 118 8.65 2.31 8.79
N ARG A 119 8.89 3.43 8.10
CA ARG A 119 9.08 4.74 8.74
C ARG A 119 7.84 5.19 9.51
N ARG A 120 6.65 5.00 8.95
CA ARG A 120 5.38 5.32 9.64
C ARG A 120 5.12 4.44 10.85
N ALA A 121 5.62 3.20 10.85
CA ALA A 121 5.60 2.31 12.00
C ALA A 121 6.72 2.59 13.02
N GLY A 122 7.57 3.61 12.79
CA GLY A 122 8.70 3.93 13.67
C GLY A 122 9.89 2.97 13.55
N LEU A 123 9.98 2.23 12.44
CA LEU A 123 11.05 1.28 12.14
C LEU A 123 12.06 1.89 11.17
N ALA A 124 13.32 1.45 11.25
CA ALA A 124 14.31 1.76 10.22
C ALA A 124 14.06 0.93 8.95
N ASP A 125 14.52 1.41 7.80
CA ASP A 125 14.38 0.70 6.52
C ASP A 125 15.05 -0.70 6.56
N ASP A 126 16.11 -0.89 7.35
CA ASP A 126 16.80 -2.17 7.54
C ASP A 126 16.12 -3.08 8.61
N ASP A 127 15.12 -2.60 9.35
CA ASP A 127 14.36 -3.41 10.32
C ASP A 127 13.23 -4.23 9.66
N VAL A 128 13.02 -4.07 8.35
CA VAL A 128 11.99 -4.77 7.59
C VAL A 128 12.59 -5.69 6.53
N THR A 129 11.94 -6.82 6.27
CA THR A 129 12.38 -7.80 5.28
C THR A 129 11.30 -8.04 4.25
N MET A 130 11.65 -7.88 2.96
CA MET A 130 10.76 -8.25 1.87
C MET A 130 10.72 -9.78 1.71
N MET A 131 9.51 -10.33 1.60
CA MET A 131 9.29 -11.75 1.41
C MET A 131 8.24 -12.01 0.32
N PHE A 132 8.55 -12.92 -0.59
CA PHE A 132 7.57 -13.53 -1.48
C PHE A 132 6.97 -14.77 -0.82
N LEU A 133 5.65 -14.82 -0.75
CA LEU A 133 4.91 -15.89 -0.09
C LEU A 133 4.03 -16.63 -1.11
N GLY A 134 4.26 -17.93 -1.26
CA GLY A 134 3.42 -18.83 -2.05
C GLY A 134 3.08 -20.12 -1.30
N PRO A 135 2.17 -20.95 -1.84
CA PRO A 135 1.71 -22.16 -1.16
C PRO A 135 2.80 -23.23 -0.98
N ARG A 136 3.81 -23.24 -1.87
CA ARG A 136 4.91 -24.23 -1.85
C ARG A 136 6.27 -23.66 -1.47
N LEU A 137 6.44 -22.34 -1.60
CA LEU A 137 7.73 -21.68 -1.46
C LEU A 137 7.55 -20.33 -0.75
N ARG A 138 8.47 -20.04 0.17
CA ARG A 138 8.58 -18.75 0.84
C ARG A 138 10.02 -18.27 0.66
N VAL A 139 10.21 -17.06 0.15
CA VAL A 139 11.53 -16.50 -0.14
C VAL A 139 11.63 -15.13 0.52
N ALA A 140 12.37 -15.06 1.61
CA ALA A 140 12.81 -13.79 2.20
C ALA A 140 14.10 -13.34 1.51
N LEU A 141 14.28 -12.03 1.39
CA LEU A 141 15.40 -11.43 0.66
C LEU A 141 16.32 -10.70 1.64
N ALA A 142 17.59 -11.09 1.69
CA ALA A 142 18.62 -10.37 2.44
C ALA A 142 18.89 -8.97 1.83
N THR A 143 18.70 -8.82 0.52
CA THR A 143 18.84 -7.56 -0.22
C THR A 143 17.72 -7.45 -1.25
N THR A 144 17.20 -6.24 -1.48
CA THR A 144 16.12 -5.99 -2.46
C THR A 144 16.66 -5.27 -3.71
N HIS A 145 16.36 -3.99 -3.89
CA HIS A 145 16.61 -3.24 -5.12
C HIS A 145 18.04 -2.66 -5.16
N LEU A 146 19.04 -3.54 -5.24
CA LEU A 146 20.45 -3.17 -5.42
C LEU A 146 20.96 -3.56 -6.80
N SER A 147 21.93 -2.80 -7.32
CA SER A 147 22.70 -3.25 -8.49
C SER A 147 23.41 -4.56 -8.15
N LEU A 148 23.52 -5.48 -9.12
CA LEU A 148 24.11 -6.81 -8.87
C LEU A 148 25.54 -6.72 -8.31
N ARG A 149 26.34 -5.74 -8.76
CA ARG A 149 27.71 -5.53 -8.25
C ARG A 149 27.78 -5.15 -6.77
N ALA A 150 26.72 -4.56 -6.23
CA ALA A 150 26.66 -4.12 -4.83
C ALA A 150 26.16 -5.21 -3.88
N VAL A 151 25.62 -6.31 -4.42
CA VAL A 151 25.06 -7.40 -3.62
C VAL A 151 26.12 -8.03 -2.72
N PRO A 152 27.32 -8.44 -3.20
CA PRO A 152 28.31 -9.09 -2.35
C PRO A 152 28.73 -8.22 -1.14
N ASP A 153 28.92 -6.92 -1.38
CA ASP A 153 29.33 -5.96 -0.34
C ASP A 153 28.22 -5.70 0.69
N ALA A 154 26.95 -5.84 0.29
CA ALA A 154 25.81 -5.65 1.18
C ALA A 154 25.59 -6.83 2.14
N ILE A 155 26.06 -8.04 1.81
CA ILE A 155 25.90 -9.23 2.65
C ILE A 155 26.88 -9.20 3.82
N THR A 156 26.40 -8.73 4.97
CA THR A 156 27.15 -8.66 6.23
C THR A 156 26.55 -9.60 7.27
N VAL A 157 27.35 -9.98 8.27
CA VAL A 157 26.88 -10.84 9.37
C VAL A 157 25.65 -10.27 10.08
N PRO A 158 25.58 -8.98 10.43
CA PRO A 158 24.37 -8.40 11.02
C PRO A 158 23.13 -8.44 10.12
N ARG A 159 23.30 -8.47 8.80
CA ARG A 159 22.18 -8.49 7.84
C ARG A 159 21.56 -9.88 7.67
N VAL A 160 22.29 -10.95 7.95
CA VAL A 160 21.85 -12.34 7.70
C VAL A 160 21.67 -13.18 8.96
N LYS A 161 21.96 -12.63 10.15
CA LYS A 161 21.74 -13.28 11.45
C LYS A 161 20.53 -12.69 12.14
#